data_AF-A0AAD6U7N8-F1
#
_entry.id   AF-A0AAD6U7N8-F1
#
_cell.length_a   1.000
_cell.length_b   1.000
_cell.length_c   1.000
_cell.angle_alpha   90.00
_cell.angle_beta   90.00
_cell.angle_gamma   90.00
#
_symmetry.space_group_name_H-M   'P 1'
#
loop_
_entity.id
_entity.type
_entity.pdbx_description
1 polymer ?
#
loop_
_entity_poly.entity_id
_entity_poly.type
_entity_poly.pdbx_seq_one_letter_code
_entity_poly.pdbx_strand_id
1 'polypeptide(L)'
;MPVPTFTSARTGTVPILTTRFEAGIICNAISPAEQNALVTVLQTLRTEVATHGNTLEYFKGLGVMGANIMDADLAQSKAHVLDFINWRLAVALRYSTPTRIAEAVPYLEEVIACFESQNPDSEKDVTPLLYLAVALHKQPGKESDAVGHFRAAYVAAPAVEFQYRTQLWSRACFSRLLRRMGRTAEAEEQEKVIRDWLQWHPYGMPPSEFVNLVTDPLHEGPDYILDHPLVKRMFDGMVEMGPGMVVHFG
;
A
#
# COMPACT_ATOMS: atom_id res chain seq x y z
N MET A 1 24.01 16.97 -8.81
CA MET A 1 22.55 17.17 -8.68
C MET A 1 22.22 17.26 -7.20
N PRO A 2 21.32 18.15 -6.74
CA PRO A 2 20.87 18.11 -5.35
C PRO A 2 20.06 16.83 -5.09
N VAL A 3 20.17 16.29 -3.88
CA VAL A 3 19.35 15.15 -3.43
C VAL A 3 17.87 15.52 -3.60
N PRO A 4 17.04 14.69 -4.27
CA PRO A 4 15.63 14.99 -4.41
C PRO A 4 14.94 15.09 -3.04
N THR A 5 14.21 16.17 -2.84
CA THR A 5 13.49 16.44 -1.59
C THR A 5 12.04 16.79 -1.84
N PHE A 6 11.20 16.49 -0.85
CA PHE A 6 9.84 16.99 -0.75
C PHE A 6 9.75 17.94 0.44
N THR A 7 9.09 19.08 0.27
CA THR A 7 8.89 20.05 1.35
C THR A 7 7.41 20.18 1.64
N SER A 8 7.04 20.02 2.90
CA SER A 8 5.70 20.26 3.43
C SER A 8 5.77 21.18 4.64
N ALA A 9 4.69 21.93 4.89
CA ALA A 9 4.57 22.76 6.08
C ALA A 9 4.58 21.94 7.38
N ARG A 10 4.18 20.66 7.32
CA ARG A 10 4.04 19.78 8.49
C ARG A 10 5.25 18.90 8.75
N THR A 11 5.90 18.41 7.70
CA THR A 11 7.04 17.49 7.82
C THR A 11 8.39 18.15 7.54
N GLY A 12 8.40 19.42 7.14
CA GLY A 12 9.60 20.11 6.70
C GLY A 12 10.12 19.56 5.37
N THR A 13 11.41 19.74 5.11
CA THR A 13 12.07 19.20 3.91
C THR A 13 12.63 17.81 4.20
N VAL A 14 12.15 16.82 3.46
CA VAL A 14 12.54 15.41 3.61
C VAL A 14 13.14 14.87 2.30
N PRO A 15 14.25 14.12 2.36
CA PRO A 15 14.83 13.49 1.18
C PRO A 15 14.03 12.25 0.77
N ILE A 16 13.58 12.21 -0.48
CA ILE A 16 12.58 11.22 -0.94
C ILE A 16 13.19 9.90 -1.44
N LEU A 17 14.52 9.84 -1.61
CA LEU A 17 15.25 8.63 -2.03
C LEU A 17 16.00 7.94 -0.88
N THR A 18 15.62 8.21 0.37
CA THR A 18 16.27 7.56 1.53
C THR A 18 15.46 6.39 2.06
N THR A 19 16.13 5.41 2.68
CA THR A 19 15.48 4.30 3.38
C THR A 19 14.58 4.74 4.53
N ARG A 20 14.77 5.97 5.03
CA ARG A 20 13.94 6.58 6.08
C ARG A 20 12.68 7.26 5.55
N PHE A 21 12.51 7.35 4.23
CA PHE A 21 11.31 7.92 3.63
C PHE A 21 10.18 6.89 3.64
N GLU A 22 9.32 6.98 4.65
CA GLU A 22 8.10 6.19 4.75
C GLU A 22 6.94 6.95 4.12
N ALA A 23 6.72 6.74 2.82
CA ALA A 23 5.70 7.44 2.04
C ALA A 23 4.31 7.37 2.70
N GLY A 24 3.94 6.24 3.32
CA GLY A 24 2.67 6.09 4.02
C GLY A 24 2.54 6.98 5.25
N ILE A 25 3.59 7.09 6.08
CA ILE A 25 3.59 7.98 7.25
C ILE A 25 3.49 9.44 6.79
N ILE A 26 4.28 9.83 5.79
CA ILE A 26 4.30 11.20 5.30
C ILE A 26 2.96 11.58 4.67
N CYS A 27 2.38 10.72 3.82
CA CYS A 27 1.07 10.96 3.22
C CYS A 27 -0.03 11.14 4.27
N ASN A 28 -0.02 10.36 5.34
CA ASN A 28 -1.00 10.50 6.44
C ASN A 28 -0.82 11.79 7.25
N ALA A 29 0.38 12.38 7.25
CA ALA A 29 0.67 13.60 8.01
C ALA A 29 0.31 14.89 7.25
N ILE A 30 0.24 14.86 5.91
CA ILE A 30 0.12 16.04 5.05
C ILE A 30 -1.28 16.18 4.43
N SER A 31 -1.62 17.38 3.95
CA SER A 31 -2.92 17.67 3.32
C SER A 31 -3.06 17.00 1.94
N PRO A 32 -4.29 16.83 1.40
CA PRO A 32 -4.48 16.30 0.04
C PRO A 32 -3.75 17.08 -1.06
N ALA A 33 -3.62 18.41 -0.92
CA ALA A 33 -2.84 19.22 -1.85
C ALA A 33 -1.34 18.88 -1.80
N GLU A 34 -0.80 18.66 -0.59
CA GLU A 34 0.59 18.24 -0.39
C GLU A 34 0.82 16.78 -0.84
N GLN A 35 -0.17 15.88 -0.67
CA GLN A 35 -0.13 14.52 -1.22
C GLN A 35 -0.01 14.55 -2.75
N ASN A 36 -0.79 15.40 -3.41
CA ASN A 36 -0.71 15.58 -4.86
C ASN A 36 0.66 16.14 -5.28
N ALA A 37 1.20 17.11 -4.53
CA ALA A 37 2.54 17.63 -4.78
C ALA A 37 3.62 16.55 -4.64
N LEU A 38 3.53 15.68 -3.62
CA LEU A 38 4.44 14.56 -3.43
C LEU A 38 4.37 13.57 -4.61
N VAL A 39 3.17 13.20 -5.06
CA VAL A 39 2.99 12.33 -6.24
C VAL A 39 3.63 12.96 -7.48
N THR A 40 3.40 14.25 -7.74
CA THR A 40 4.02 14.96 -8.86
C THR A 40 5.54 14.93 -8.78
N VAL A 41 6.12 15.22 -7.60
CA VAL A 41 7.58 15.19 -7.39
C VAL A 41 8.15 13.80 -7.70
N LEU A 42 7.50 12.74 -7.22
CA LEU A 42 7.92 11.37 -7.48
C LEU A 42 7.79 10.99 -8.96
N GLN A 43 6.74 11.43 -9.66
CA GLN A 43 6.55 11.20 -11.10
C GLN A 43 7.60 11.94 -11.95
N THR A 44 7.91 13.18 -11.59
CA THR A 44 8.98 13.96 -12.22
C THR A 44 10.32 13.27 -12.02
N LEU A 45 10.63 12.85 -10.79
CA LEU A 45 11.87 12.16 -10.48
C LEU A 45 11.99 10.83 -11.24
N ARG A 46 10.91 10.03 -11.31
CA ARG A 46 10.89 8.80 -12.11
C ARG A 46 11.25 9.07 -13.57
N THR A 47 10.62 10.08 -14.17
CA THR A 47 10.84 10.48 -15.57
C THR A 47 12.28 10.94 -15.79
N GLU A 48 12.80 11.72 -14.85
CA GLU A 48 14.16 12.21 -14.87
C GLU A 48 15.18 11.08 -14.81
N VAL A 49 15.03 10.14 -13.87
CA VAL A 49 15.90 8.96 -13.73
C VAL A 49 15.80 8.05 -14.96
N ALA A 50 14.59 7.84 -15.49
CA ALA A 50 14.37 7.05 -16.69
C ALA A 50 15.09 7.65 -17.92
N THR A 51 15.13 8.99 -18.01
CA THR A 51 15.69 9.71 -19.17
C THR A 51 17.20 9.95 -19.04
N HIS A 52 17.66 10.38 -17.86
CA HIS A 52 19.01 10.88 -17.63
C HIS A 52 19.86 10.00 -16.72
N GLY A 53 19.28 8.98 -16.07
CA GLY A 53 20.01 8.02 -15.23
C GLY A 53 20.87 7.08 -16.05
N ASN A 54 22.01 7.58 -16.52
CA ASN A 54 22.93 6.89 -17.43
C ASN A 54 24.40 6.94 -17.00
N THR A 55 24.69 7.42 -15.78
CA THR A 55 26.03 7.41 -15.19
C THR A 55 25.96 7.07 -13.70
N LEU A 56 27.04 6.51 -13.16
CA LEU A 56 27.13 6.26 -11.71
C LEU A 56 27.24 7.57 -10.93
N GLU A 57 27.88 8.60 -11.51
CA GLU A 57 27.96 9.96 -10.96
C GLU A 57 26.58 10.58 -10.79
N TYR A 58 25.67 10.35 -11.73
CA TYR A 58 24.28 10.76 -11.61
C TYR A 58 23.62 10.13 -10.38
N PHE A 59 23.74 8.81 -10.21
CA PHE A 59 23.16 8.10 -9.08
C PHE A 59 23.79 8.48 -7.73
N LYS A 60 25.12 8.70 -7.70
CA LYS A 60 25.81 9.28 -6.54
C LYS A 60 25.25 10.65 -6.16
N GLY A 61 24.99 11.49 -7.16
CA GLY A 61 24.40 12.82 -6.97
C GLY A 61 22.97 12.80 -6.39
N LEU A 62 22.20 11.73 -6.65
CA LEU A 62 20.86 11.56 -6.09
C LEU A 62 20.85 11.18 -4.60
N GLY A 63 22.00 10.87 -4.01
CA GLY A 63 22.11 10.47 -2.60
C GLY A 63 21.50 9.09 -2.33
N VAL A 64 21.37 8.23 -3.34
CA VAL A 64 20.93 6.83 -3.16
C VAL A 64 22.09 6.03 -2.57
N MET A 65 22.26 6.13 -1.25
CA MET A 65 23.34 5.47 -0.51
C MET A 65 22.85 4.09 -0.03
N GLY A 66 22.97 3.09 -0.91
CA GLY A 66 22.99 1.68 -0.54
C GLY A 66 24.31 1.08 -0.98
N ALA A 67 24.99 0.33 -0.10
CA ALA A 67 26.25 -0.36 -0.43
C ALA A 67 26.13 -1.23 -1.70
N ASN A 68 24.94 -1.78 -1.95
CA ASN A 68 24.66 -2.66 -3.08
C ASN A 68 24.62 -1.96 -4.46
N ILE A 69 24.46 -0.63 -4.52
CA ILE A 69 24.45 0.13 -5.79
C ILE A 69 25.88 0.37 -6.29
N MET A 70 26.87 0.37 -5.38
CA MET A 70 28.26 0.66 -5.72
C MET A 70 28.94 -0.48 -6.51
N ASP A 71 28.45 -1.71 -6.36
CA ASP A 71 29.02 -2.92 -7.00
C ASP A 71 28.20 -3.43 -8.20
N ALA A 72 26.99 -2.87 -8.41
CA ALA A 72 26.10 -3.24 -9.50
C ALA A 72 26.50 -2.54 -10.81
N ASP A 73 26.20 -3.17 -11.97
CA ASP A 73 26.32 -2.46 -13.23
C ASP A 73 25.32 -1.28 -13.31
N LEU A 74 25.56 -0.37 -14.26
CA LEU A 74 24.76 0.84 -14.40
C LEU A 74 23.27 0.55 -14.68
N ALA A 75 22.96 -0.50 -15.44
CA ALA A 75 21.60 -0.85 -15.80
C ALA A 75 20.84 -1.38 -14.58
N GLN A 76 21.48 -2.24 -13.79
CA GLN A 76 20.95 -2.74 -12.53
C GLN A 76 20.76 -1.62 -11.50
N SER A 77 21.72 -0.69 -11.41
CA SER A 77 21.61 0.50 -10.57
C SER A 77 20.39 1.35 -10.93
N LYS A 78 20.17 1.59 -12.22
CA LYS A 78 19.00 2.31 -12.72
C LYS A 78 17.70 1.59 -12.39
N ALA A 79 17.64 0.29 -12.65
CA ALA A 79 16.46 -0.53 -12.37
C ALA A 79 16.10 -0.48 -10.87
N HIS A 80 17.09 -0.61 -9.99
CA HIS A 80 16.90 -0.53 -8.55
C HIS A 80 16.38 0.84 -8.08
N VAL A 81 16.91 1.94 -8.62
CA VAL A 81 16.41 3.29 -8.29
C VAL A 81 14.99 3.49 -8.79
N LEU A 82 14.67 3.02 -9.99
CA LEU A 82 13.31 3.10 -10.55
C LEU A 82 12.31 2.28 -9.74
N ASP A 83 12.66 1.05 -9.38
CA ASP A 83 11.87 0.19 -8.48
C ASP A 83 11.53 0.91 -7.17
N PHE A 84 12.54 1.53 -6.57
CA PHE A 84 12.38 2.26 -5.31
C PHE A 84 11.50 3.51 -5.43
N ILE A 85 11.48 4.17 -6.59
CA ILE A 85 10.59 5.30 -6.87
C ILE A 85 9.17 4.80 -7.16
N ASN A 86 9.03 3.76 -7.96
CA ASN A 86 7.75 3.13 -8.32
C ASN A 86 7.01 2.63 -7.08
N TRP A 87 7.72 1.97 -6.17
CA TRP A 87 7.13 1.53 -4.91
C TRP A 87 6.62 2.71 -4.08
N ARG A 88 7.40 3.79 -3.96
CA ARG A 88 6.95 5.00 -3.25
C ARG A 88 5.77 5.69 -3.92
N LEU A 89 5.74 5.73 -5.24
CA LEU A 89 4.58 6.23 -5.99
C LEU A 89 3.33 5.42 -5.64
N ALA A 90 3.42 4.09 -5.69
CA ALA A 90 2.30 3.22 -5.35
C ALA A 90 1.82 3.43 -3.90
N VAL A 91 2.74 3.58 -2.95
CA VAL A 91 2.41 3.89 -1.55
C VAL A 91 1.79 5.28 -1.41
N ALA A 92 2.34 6.31 -2.05
CA ALA A 92 1.78 7.66 -2.00
C ALA A 92 0.36 7.73 -2.60
N LEU A 93 0.13 7.00 -3.69
CA LEU A 93 -1.18 6.86 -4.32
C LEU A 93 -2.17 6.10 -3.42
N ARG A 94 -1.73 5.03 -2.73
CA ARG A 94 -2.54 4.33 -1.72
C ARG A 94 -3.04 5.29 -0.64
N TYR A 95 -2.13 6.04 -0.03
CA TYR A 95 -2.43 6.92 1.12
C TYR A 95 -2.92 8.32 0.73
N SER A 96 -3.18 8.57 -0.55
CA SER A 96 -3.87 9.79 -0.99
C SER A 96 -5.31 9.83 -0.45
N THR A 97 -5.88 11.02 -0.27
CA THR A 97 -7.27 11.21 0.19
C THR A 97 -8.09 12.01 -0.83
N PRO A 98 -9.07 11.40 -1.53
CA PRO A 98 -9.38 9.96 -1.52
C PRO A 98 -8.22 9.14 -2.12
N THR A 99 -8.24 7.81 -1.89
CA THR A 99 -7.17 6.93 -2.41
C THR A 99 -7.12 6.98 -3.94
N ARG A 100 -5.90 7.07 -4.46
CA ARG A 100 -5.58 7.11 -5.89
C ARG A 100 -4.92 5.81 -6.36
N ILE A 101 -5.06 4.72 -5.58
CA ILE A 101 -4.40 3.43 -5.82
C ILE A 101 -4.63 2.86 -7.23
N ALA A 102 -5.76 3.17 -7.87
CA ALA A 102 -6.04 2.76 -9.25
C ALA A 102 -4.99 3.25 -10.27
N GLU A 103 -4.36 4.39 -10.02
CA GLU A 103 -3.30 4.96 -10.86
C GLU A 103 -1.95 4.24 -10.67
N ALA A 104 -1.82 3.40 -9.64
CA ALA A 104 -0.56 2.76 -9.30
C ALA A 104 -0.24 1.51 -10.13
N VAL A 105 -1.19 1.01 -10.94
CA VAL A 105 -1.05 -0.23 -11.73
C VAL A 105 0.29 -0.31 -12.47
N PRO A 106 0.69 0.65 -13.34
CA PRO A 106 1.93 0.53 -14.10
C PRO A 106 3.18 0.51 -13.19
N TYR A 107 3.15 1.24 -12.07
CA TYR A 107 4.27 1.26 -11.13
C TYR A 107 4.39 -0.07 -10.38
N LEU A 108 3.27 -0.67 -10.01
CA LEU A 108 3.22 -1.95 -9.30
C LEU A 108 3.64 -3.12 -10.22
N GLU A 109 3.21 -3.10 -11.48
CA GLU A 109 3.66 -4.07 -12.49
C GLU A 109 5.19 -4.02 -12.66
N GLU A 110 5.78 -2.82 -12.72
CA GLU A 110 7.23 -2.66 -12.81
C GLU A 110 7.96 -3.13 -11.54
N VAL A 111 7.41 -2.87 -10.35
CA VAL A 111 7.99 -3.35 -9.07
C VAL A 111 7.99 -4.87 -9.01
N ILE A 112 6.87 -5.50 -9.37
CA ILE A 112 6.75 -6.96 -9.39
C ILE A 112 7.72 -7.55 -10.41
N ALA A 113 7.78 -7.01 -11.63
CA ALA A 113 8.69 -7.48 -12.67
C ALA A 113 10.16 -7.34 -12.27
N CYS A 114 10.51 -6.22 -11.61
CA CYS A 114 11.86 -6.01 -11.08
C CYS A 114 12.21 -7.09 -10.04
N PHE A 115 11.33 -7.31 -9.06
CA PHE A 115 11.51 -8.32 -8.03
C PHE A 115 11.67 -9.74 -8.61
N GLU A 116 10.77 -10.14 -9.52
CA GLU A 116 10.81 -11.45 -10.18
C GLU A 116 12.09 -11.66 -11.00
N SER A 117 12.58 -10.61 -11.68
CA SER A 117 13.82 -10.69 -12.45
C SER A 117 15.08 -10.83 -11.58
N GLN A 118 15.06 -10.26 -10.38
CA GLN A 118 16.18 -10.29 -9.43
C GLN A 118 16.14 -11.53 -8.53
N ASN A 119 14.96 -12.15 -8.38
CA ASN A 119 14.73 -13.26 -7.48
C ASN A 119 13.88 -14.36 -8.16
N PRO A 120 14.38 -14.99 -9.24
CA PRO A 120 13.59 -15.93 -10.04
C PRO A 120 13.16 -17.19 -9.26
N ASP A 121 13.92 -17.56 -8.22
CA ASP A 121 13.67 -18.75 -7.40
C ASP A 121 13.05 -18.42 -6.03
N SER A 122 12.73 -17.14 -5.75
CA SER A 122 12.13 -16.75 -4.47
C SER A 122 10.61 -16.87 -4.49
N GLU A 123 10.02 -16.91 -3.30
CA GLU A 123 8.60 -16.65 -3.14
C GLU A 123 8.25 -15.25 -3.63
N LYS A 124 7.00 -15.07 -4.08
CA LYS A 124 6.53 -13.80 -4.62
C LYS A 124 6.46 -12.73 -3.53
N ASP A 125 6.82 -11.49 -3.87
CA ASP A 125 6.55 -10.37 -2.97
C ASP A 125 5.04 -10.10 -2.89
N VAL A 126 4.47 -10.41 -1.73
CA VAL A 126 3.02 -10.35 -1.49
C VAL A 126 2.52 -8.91 -1.38
N THR A 127 3.34 -7.95 -0.92
CA THR A 127 2.85 -6.57 -0.73
C THR A 127 2.49 -5.90 -2.05
N PRO A 128 3.39 -5.84 -3.05
CA PRO A 128 3.09 -5.26 -4.35
C PRO A 128 1.95 -6.01 -5.05
N LEU A 129 1.86 -7.33 -4.89
CA LEU A 129 0.75 -8.12 -5.44
C LEU A 129 -0.60 -7.73 -4.85
N LEU A 130 -0.70 -7.56 -3.52
CA LEU A 130 -1.94 -7.11 -2.88
C LEU A 130 -2.29 -5.68 -3.31
N TYR A 131 -1.30 -4.79 -3.41
CA TYR A 131 -1.52 -3.43 -3.92
C TYR A 131 -2.03 -3.45 -5.36
N LEU A 132 -1.45 -4.29 -6.22
CA LEU A 132 -1.86 -4.42 -7.62
C LEU A 132 -3.29 -4.97 -7.71
N ALA A 133 -3.62 -5.99 -6.92
CA ALA A 133 -4.97 -6.53 -6.85
C ALA A 133 -6.00 -5.46 -6.43
N VAL A 134 -5.67 -4.62 -5.45
CA VAL A 134 -6.53 -3.50 -5.02
C VAL A 134 -6.60 -2.40 -6.09
N ALA A 135 -5.50 -2.09 -6.76
CA ALA A 135 -5.47 -1.11 -7.85
C ALA A 135 -6.37 -1.55 -9.02
N LEU A 136 -6.28 -2.81 -9.44
CA LEU A 136 -7.12 -3.41 -10.47
C LEU A 136 -8.59 -3.52 -10.04
N HIS A 137 -8.86 -3.81 -8.77
CA HIS A 137 -10.21 -3.82 -8.21
C HIS A 137 -10.95 -2.48 -8.38
N LYS A 138 -10.21 -1.37 -8.47
CA LYS A 138 -10.76 -0.03 -8.67
C LYS A 138 -10.98 0.32 -10.15
N GLN A 139 -10.57 -0.52 -11.09
CA GLN A 139 -10.72 -0.30 -12.53
C GLN A 139 -11.87 -1.14 -13.10
N PRO A 140 -12.89 -0.52 -13.72
CA PRO A 140 -13.96 -1.26 -14.39
C PRO A 140 -13.42 -2.21 -15.46
N GLY A 141 -13.91 -3.45 -15.50
CA GLY A 141 -13.49 -4.46 -16.48
C GLY A 141 -12.20 -5.22 -16.12
N LYS A 142 -11.60 -4.94 -14.95
CA LYS A 142 -10.39 -5.61 -14.43
C LYS A 142 -10.68 -6.57 -13.27
N GLU A 143 -11.94 -6.95 -13.08
CA GLU A 143 -12.38 -7.73 -11.93
C GLU A 143 -11.75 -9.12 -11.89
N SER A 144 -11.70 -9.81 -13.03
CA SER A 144 -11.09 -11.16 -13.10
C SER A 144 -9.59 -11.12 -12.82
N ASP A 145 -8.88 -10.13 -13.36
CA ASP A 145 -7.45 -9.92 -13.14
C ASP A 145 -7.19 -9.66 -11.65
N ALA A 146 -7.96 -8.76 -11.04
CA ALA A 146 -7.87 -8.44 -9.62
C ALA A 146 -8.07 -9.68 -8.73
N VAL A 147 -9.08 -10.52 -9.02
CA VAL A 147 -9.30 -11.81 -8.32
C VAL A 147 -8.07 -12.71 -8.44
N GLY A 148 -7.49 -12.81 -9.64
CA GLY A 148 -6.29 -13.60 -9.89
C GLY A 148 -5.12 -13.17 -9.01
N HIS A 149 -4.85 -11.86 -8.94
CA HIS A 149 -3.79 -11.32 -8.10
C HIS A 149 -4.07 -11.48 -6.61
N PHE A 150 -5.31 -11.27 -6.13
CA PHE A 150 -5.66 -11.53 -4.73
C PHE A 150 -5.39 -12.99 -4.35
N ARG A 151 -5.85 -13.93 -5.18
CA ARG A 151 -5.64 -15.36 -4.91
C ARG A 151 -4.16 -15.73 -4.95
N ALA A 152 -3.42 -15.24 -5.93
CA ALA A 152 -1.98 -15.48 -6.01
C ALA A 152 -1.25 -14.97 -4.76
N ALA A 153 -1.59 -13.78 -4.27
CA ALA A 153 -1.02 -13.19 -3.06
C ALA A 153 -1.33 -14.01 -1.80
N TYR A 154 -2.58 -14.43 -1.59
CA TYR A 154 -2.97 -15.22 -0.41
C TYR A 154 -2.53 -16.68 -0.46
N VAL A 155 -2.21 -17.21 -1.64
CA VAL A 155 -1.53 -18.51 -1.78
C VAL A 155 -0.05 -18.38 -1.42
N ALA A 156 0.60 -17.28 -1.83
CA ALA A 156 2.02 -17.05 -1.62
C ALA A 156 2.38 -16.74 -0.15
N ALA A 157 1.52 -16.05 0.60
CA ALA A 157 1.69 -15.91 2.05
C ALA A 157 0.38 -16.20 2.79
N PRO A 158 0.28 -17.31 3.54
CA PRO A 158 -0.86 -17.56 4.41
C PRO A 158 -0.92 -16.52 5.54
N ALA A 159 -2.10 -16.41 6.16
CA ALA A 159 -2.54 -15.20 6.86
C ALA A 159 -1.68 -14.72 8.06
N VAL A 160 -0.68 -15.48 8.47
CA VAL A 160 0.10 -15.29 9.71
C VAL A 160 1.40 -14.49 9.49
N GLU A 161 1.86 -14.34 8.25
CA GLU A 161 3.25 -13.92 7.99
C GLU A 161 3.44 -12.48 7.48
N PHE A 162 2.36 -11.71 7.26
CA PHE A 162 2.48 -10.38 6.64
C PHE A 162 1.76 -9.25 7.38
N GLN A 163 2.22 -8.00 7.19
CA GLN A 163 1.71 -6.77 7.82
C GLN A 163 0.17 -6.72 7.86
N TYR A 164 -0.40 -6.92 9.06
CA TYR A 164 -1.85 -7.06 9.26
C TYR A 164 -2.66 -5.91 8.65
N ARG A 165 -2.13 -4.67 8.68
CA ARG A 165 -2.81 -3.52 8.07
C ARG A 165 -3.05 -3.71 6.58
N THR A 166 -2.03 -4.12 5.82
CA THR A 166 -2.16 -4.36 4.39
C THR A 166 -3.12 -5.51 4.12
N GLN A 167 -3.06 -6.56 4.93
CA GLN A 167 -3.94 -7.72 4.78
C GLN A 167 -5.42 -7.40 5.03
N LEU A 168 -5.75 -6.72 6.13
CA LEU A 168 -7.14 -6.37 6.45
C LEU A 168 -7.72 -5.44 5.38
N TRP A 169 -6.95 -4.43 4.97
CA TRP A 169 -7.31 -3.53 3.87
C TRP A 169 -7.55 -4.28 2.56
N SER A 170 -6.61 -5.15 2.15
CA SER A 170 -6.73 -5.90 0.91
C SER A 170 -7.88 -6.90 0.94
N ARG A 171 -8.16 -7.53 2.09
CA ARG A 171 -9.31 -8.43 2.25
C ARG A 171 -10.63 -7.67 2.20
N ALA A 172 -10.71 -6.47 2.75
CA ALA A 172 -11.90 -5.63 2.66
C ALA A 172 -12.18 -5.21 1.21
N CYS A 173 -11.13 -4.85 0.45
CA CYS A 173 -11.27 -4.63 -0.99
C CYS A 173 -11.70 -5.89 -1.74
N PHE A 174 -11.13 -7.05 -1.38
CA PHE A 174 -11.44 -8.31 -2.03
C PHE A 174 -12.88 -8.77 -1.77
N SER A 175 -13.41 -8.64 -0.54
CA SER A 175 -14.81 -8.95 -0.25
C SER A 175 -15.76 -8.08 -1.07
N ARG A 176 -15.50 -6.77 -1.17
CA ARG A 176 -16.29 -5.86 -2.01
C ARG A 176 -16.24 -6.26 -3.48
N LEU A 177 -15.06 -6.66 -4.00
CA LEU A 177 -14.93 -7.16 -5.36
C LEU A 177 -15.84 -8.37 -5.59
N LEU A 178 -15.74 -9.35 -4.70
CA LEU A 178 -16.46 -10.61 -4.77
C LEU A 178 -17.98 -10.37 -4.72
N ARG A 179 -18.45 -9.46 -3.86
CA ARG A 179 -19.87 -9.06 -3.82
C ARG A 179 -20.34 -8.41 -5.12
N ARG A 180 -19.55 -7.49 -5.71
CA ARG A 180 -19.89 -6.90 -7.02
C ARG A 180 -19.97 -7.96 -8.13
N MET A 181 -19.19 -9.03 -8.02
CA MET A 181 -19.23 -10.18 -8.94
C MET A 181 -20.31 -11.22 -8.60
N GLY A 182 -21.14 -11.00 -7.57
CA GLY A 182 -22.16 -11.96 -7.13
C GLY A 182 -21.61 -13.19 -6.39
N ARG A 183 -20.34 -13.17 -5.99
CA ARG A 183 -19.63 -14.29 -5.31
C ARG A 183 -19.72 -14.15 -3.80
N THR A 184 -20.95 -14.15 -3.28
CA THR A 184 -21.26 -13.84 -1.88
C THR A 184 -20.56 -14.75 -0.88
N ALA A 185 -20.57 -16.07 -1.10
CA ALA A 185 -19.95 -17.01 -0.16
C ALA A 185 -18.45 -16.76 0.01
N GLU A 186 -17.73 -16.51 -1.09
CA GLU A 186 -16.29 -16.19 -1.04
C GLU A 186 -16.03 -14.83 -0.38
N ALA A 187 -16.94 -13.86 -0.54
CA ALA A 187 -16.84 -12.57 0.13
C ALA A 187 -16.95 -12.73 1.65
N GLU A 188 -17.91 -13.54 2.11
CA GLU A 188 -18.13 -13.83 3.53
C GLU A 188 -16.93 -14.50 4.19
N GLU A 189 -16.19 -15.34 3.45
CA GLU A 189 -14.92 -15.91 3.91
C GLU A 189 -13.87 -14.82 4.20
N GLN A 190 -13.73 -13.83 3.30
CA GLN A 190 -12.79 -12.72 3.51
C GLN A 190 -13.20 -11.86 4.72
N GLU A 191 -14.49 -11.56 4.83
CA GLU A 191 -15.05 -10.78 5.94
C GLU A 191 -14.89 -11.54 7.27
N LYS A 192 -15.06 -12.87 7.27
CA LYS A 192 -14.82 -13.71 8.45
C LYS A 192 -13.39 -13.60 8.94
N VAL A 193 -12.39 -13.64 8.05
CA VAL A 193 -10.98 -13.49 8.45
C VAL A 193 -10.73 -12.13 9.11
N ILE A 194 -11.32 -11.05 8.58
CA ILE A 194 -11.22 -9.71 9.18
C ILE A 194 -11.85 -9.66 10.57
N ARG A 195 -13.03 -10.27 10.75
CA ARG A 195 -13.71 -10.33 12.05
C ARG A 195 -12.96 -11.19 13.06
N ASP A 196 -12.45 -12.34 12.64
CA ASP A 196 -11.67 -13.24 13.48
C ASP A 196 -10.38 -12.54 13.94
N TRP A 197 -9.73 -11.77 13.07
CA TRP A 197 -8.59 -10.94 13.45
C TRP A 197 -9.00 -9.94 14.54
N LEU A 198 -10.09 -9.19 14.35
CA LEU A 198 -10.54 -8.21 15.35
C LEU A 198 -10.88 -8.86 16.70
N GLN A 199 -11.41 -10.08 16.71
CA GLN A 199 -11.79 -10.80 17.92
C GLN A 199 -10.59 -11.37 18.70
N TRP A 200 -9.59 -11.91 18.01
CA TRP A 200 -8.56 -12.75 18.63
C TRP A 200 -7.16 -12.14 18.63
N HIS A 201 -6.92 -11.04 17.91
CA HIS A 201 -5.58 -10.51 17.79
C HIS A 201 -5.11 -9.86 19.10
N PRO A 202 -3.89 -10.20 19.60
CA PRO A 202 -3.41 -9.78 20.93
C PRO A 202 -3.15 -8.28 21.07
N TYR A 203 -3.08 -7.56 19.95
CA TYR A 203 -2.92 -6.11 19.91
C TYR A 203 -4.24 -5.48 19.48
N GLY A 204 -4.81 -4.63 20.33
CA GLY A 204 -6.00 -3.85 19.99
C GLY A 204 -5.66 -2.80 18.94
N MET A 205 -6.45 -2.76 17.87
CA MET A 205 -6.48 -1.64 16.92
C MET A 205 -7.56 -0.66 17.37
N PRO A 206 -7.30 0.66 17.40
CA PRO A 206 -8.35 1.66 17.60
C PRO A 206 -9.52 1.46 16.63
N PRO A 207 -10.79 1.44 17.09
CA PRO A 207 -11.96 1.39 16.22
C PRO A 207 -11.88 2.33 15.02
N SER A 208 -11.44 3.57 15.19
CA SER A 208 -11.26 4.57 14.12
C SER A 208 -10.19 4.14 13.12
N GLU A 209 -9.09 3.56 13.59
CA GLU A 209 -8.07 2.99 12.71
C GLU A 209 -8.62 1.79 11.93
N PHE A 210 -9.36 0.90 12.58
CA PHE A 210 -9.98 -0.25 11.95
C PHE A 210 -11.00 0.16 10.89
N VAL A 211 -11.89 1.08 11.23
CA VAL A 211 -12.88 1.67 10.32
C VAL A 211 -12.17 2.27 9.12
N ASN A 212 -11.17 3.12 9.32
CA ASN A 212 -10.41 3.72 8.22
C ASN A 212 -9.72 2.68 7.31
N LEU A 213 -9.35 1.52 7.87
CA LEU A 213 -8.66 0.46 7.15
C LEU A 213 -9.59 -0.41 6.29
N VAL A 214 -10.77 -0.73 6.80
CA VAL A 214 -11.71 -1.67 6.16
C VAL A 214 -12.85 -0.99 5.42
N THR A 215 -12.98 0.33 5.53
CA THR A 215 -13.93 1.14 4.75
C THR A 215 -13.30 1.67 3.48
N ASP A 216 -14.16 2.22 2.62
CA ASP A 216 -13.76 2.90 1.41
C ASP A 216 -14.79 3.99 1.14
N PRO A 217 -14.42 5.28 1.26
CA PRO A 217 -15.39 6.38 1.17
C PRO A 217 -16.03 6.50 -0.21
N LEU A 218 -15.46 5.84 -1.23
CA LEU A 218 -15.99 5.78 -2.59
C LEU A 218 -16.86 4.53 -2.83
N HIS A 219 -17.02 3.65 -1.83
CA HIS A 219 -17.87 2.48 -1.95
C HIS A 219 -19.33 2.84 -1.70
N GLU A 220 -20.18 2.54 -2.68
CA GLU A 220 -21.63 2.60 -2.51
C GLU A 220 -22.18 1.22 -2.11
N GLY A 221 -23.07 1.21 -1.11
CA GLY A 221 -23.75 0.01 -0.64
C GLY A 221 -23.52 -0.29 0.85
N PRO A 222 -24.00 -1.45 1.33
CA PRO A 222 -23.83 -1.86 2.72
C PRO A 222 -22.37 -2.17 3.05
N ASP A 223 -21.92 -1.80 4.25
CA ASP A 223 -20.62 -2.22 4.76
C ASP A 223 -20.76 -3.54 5.52
N TYR A 224 -20.66 -4.65 4.80
CA TYR A 224 -20.85 -5.99 5.38
C TYR A 224 -19.84 -6.36 6.48
N ILE A 225 -18.74 -5.62 6.62
CA ILE A 225 -17.78 -5.82 7.70
C ILE A 225 -18.27 -5.06 8.94
N LEU A 226 -18.47 -3.74 8.82
CA LEU A 226 -18.85 -2.88 9.94
C LEU A 226 -20.29 -3.07 10.40
N ASP A 227 -21.18 -3.49 9.49
CA ASP A 227 -22.58 -3.76 9.84
C ASP A 227 -22.79 -5.08 10.57
N HIS A 228 -21.76 -5.93 10.61
CA HIS A 228 -21.86 -7.24 11.23
C HIS A 228 -22.12 -7.13 12.75
N PRO A 229 -23.09 -7.86 13.32
CA PRO A 229 -23.46 -7.76 14.74
C PRO A 229 -22.31 -8.03 15.72
N LEU A 230 -21.35 -8.88 15.35
CA LEU A 230 -20.12 -9.08 16.15
C LEU A 230 -19.25 -7.82 16.20
N VAL A 231 -19.06 -7.13 15.07
CA VAL A 231 -18.20 -5.94 15.01
C VAL A 231 -18.82 -4.80 15.81
N LYS A 232 -20.13 -4.57 15.64
CA LYS A 232 -20.89 -3.58 16.43
C LYS A 232 -20.75 -3.83 17.93
N ARG A 233 -20.98 -5.07 18.38
CA ARG A 233 -20.82 -5.44 19.80
C ARG A 233 -19.40 -5.27 20.33
N MET A 234 -18.37 -5.53 19.52
CA MET A 234 -16.99 -5.29 19.93
C MET A 234 -16.71 -3.80 20.11
N PHE A 235 -17.27 -2.94 19.25
CA PHE A 235 -17.07 -1.50 19.32
C PHE A 235 -17.85 -0.84 20.46
N ASP A 236 -19.03 -1.35 20.83
CA ASP A 236 -19.84 -0.80 21.93
C ASP A 236 -19.10 -0.78 23.29
N GLY A 237 -18.09 -1.65 23.47
CA GLY A 237 -17.25 -1.72 24.68
C GLY A 237 -15.89 -1.02 24.57
N MET A 238 -15.57 -0.40 23.42
CA MET A 238 -14.27 0.23 23.17
C MET A 238 -14.38 1.76 23.25
N VAL A 239 -13.58 2.37 24.11
CA VAL A 239 -13.43 3.83 24.17
C VAL A 239 -12.05 4.23 23.70
N GLU A 240 -12.01 5.08 22.68
CA GLU A 240 -10.76 5.71 22.23
C GLU A 240 -10.43 6.91 23.11
N MET A 241 -9.29 6.86 23.78
CA MET A 241 -8.83 7.89 24.72
C MET A 241 -7.90 8.93 24.06
N GLY A 242 -7.67 8.80 22.75
CA GLY A 242 -6.72 9.61 21.98
C GLY A 242 -6.08 8.80 20.85
N PRO A 243 -5.17 9.41 20.05
CA PRO A 243 -4.56 8.74 18.91
C PRO A 243 -3.84 7.45 19.34
N GLY A 244 -4.34 6.29 18.91
CA GLY A 244 -3.71 5.00 19.16
C GLY A 244 -4.01 4.34 20.51
N MET A 245 -4.87 4.90 21.36
CA MET A 245 -5.16 4.39 22.71
C MET A 245 -6.60 3.89 22.82
N VAL A 246 -6.77 2.61 23.17
CA VAL A 246 -8.09 1.98 23.40
C VAL A 246 -8.18 1.48 24.83
N VAL A 247 -9.28 1.78 25.50
CA VAL A 247 -9.66 1.12 26.76
C VAL A 247 -10.84 0.21 26.48
N HIS A 248 -10.71 -1.05 26.88
CA HIS A 248 -11.79 -2.02 26.83
C HIS A 248 -12.55 -1.98 28.15
N PHE A 249 -13.83 -1.62 28.10
CA PHE A 249 -14.73 -1.82 29.23
C PHE A 249 -15.44 -3.15 28.97
N GLY A 250 -15.07 -4.18 29.74
CA GLY A 250 -15.75 -5.48 29.75
C GLY A 250 -17.06 -5.42 30.50
#